data_AF-C4B510-F1
#
_entry.id   AF-C4B510-F1
#
_cell.length_a   1.000
_cell.length_b   1.000
_cell.length_c   1.000
_cell.angle_alpha   90.00
_cell.angle_beta   90.00
_cell.angle_gamma   90.00
#
_symmetry.space_group_name_H-M   'P 1'
#
loop_
_entity.id
_entity.type
_entity.pdbx_description
1 polymer ?
#
loop_
_entity_poly.entity_id
_entity_poly.type
_entity_poly.pdbx_seq_one_letter_code
_entity_poly.pdbx_strand_id
1 'polypeptide(L)'
;PQYYLAEPWQFSMLAAYMFLLIVLGFPINFLTLYVTIQHKKLRTPLNYILLNLAIADLFMVFGGFTTTLYTSLHGYFIFGPTGCNLE
;
A
#
# COMPACT_ATOMS: atom_id res chain seq x y z
N PRO A 1 -20.99 -9.47 2.54
CA PRO A 1 -20.00 -10.05 1.60
C PRO A 1 -20.54 -10.13 0.16
N GLN A 2 -19.82 -9.55 -0.80
CA GLN A 2 -20.16 -9.42 -2.22
C GLN A 2 -19.82 -10.68 -3.06
N TYR A 3 -19.90 -11.87 -2.46
CA TYR A 3 -19.60 -13.15 -3.12
C TYR A 3 -20.57 -13.52 -4.26
N TYR A 4 -21.61 -12.73 -4.51
CA TYR A 4 -22.50 -12.91 -5.66
C TYR A 4 -21.92 -12.35 -6.96
N LEU A 5 -20.89 -11.48 -6.88
CA LEU A 5 -20.26 -10.86 -8.05
C LEU A 5 -19.24 -11.80 -8.71
N ALA A 6 -18.52 -12.57 -7.90
CA ALA A 6 -17.44 -13.43 -8.35
C ALA A 6 -17.19 -14.57 -7.37
N GLU A 7 -16.42 -15.58 -7.79
CA GLU A 7 -16.13 -16.73 -6.94
C GLU A 7 -15.29 -16.33 -5.70
N PRO A 8 -15.55 -16.93 -4.51
CA PRO A 8 -14.89 -16.53 -3.25
C PRO A 8 -13.34 -16.62 -3.27
N TRP A 9 -12.78 -17.50 -4.09
CA TRP A 9 -11.33 -17.64 -4.23
C TRP A 9 -10.68 -16.40 -4.86
N GLN A 10 -11.40 -15.64 -5.68
CA GLN A 10 -10.88 -14.42 -6.30
C GLN A 10 -10.66 -13.31 -5.26
N PHE A 11 -11.55 -13.20 -4.26
CA PHE A 11 -11.36 -12.29 -3.13
C PHE A 11 -10.15 -12.70 -2.27
N SER A 12 -9.93 -14.00 -2.09
CA SER A 12 -8.76 -14.53 -1.38
C SER A 12 -7.47 -14.28 -2.17
N MET A 13 -7.50 -14.42 -3.49
CA MET A 13 -6.39 -14.10 -4.39
C MET A 13 -6.05 -12.61 -4.34
N LEU A 14 -7.06 -11.74 -4.35
CA LEU A 14 -6.87 -10.29 -4.19
C LEU A 14 -6.25 -9.96 -2.84
N ALA A 15 -6.71 -10.57 -1.74
CA ALA A 15 -6.10 -10.38 -0.43
C ALA A 15 -4.63 -10.83 -0.41
N ALA A 16 -4.30 -11.98 -1.01
CA ALA A 16 -2.91 -12.45 -1.12
C ALA A 16 -2.05 -11.49 -1.96
N TYR A 17 -2.60 -10.95 -3.05
CA TYR A 17 -1.92 -9.97 -3.89
C TYR A 17 -1.65 -8.65 -3.15
N MET A 18 -2.65 -8.11 -2.43
CA MET A 18 -2.48 -6.89 -1.62
C MET A 18 -1.46 -7.11 -0.51
N PHE A 19 -1.46 -8.28 0.13
CA PHE A 19 -0.45 -8.63 1.13
C PHE A 19 0.96 -8.67 0.53
N LEU A 20 1.12 -9.27 -0.66
CA LEU A 20 2.40 -9.30 -1.37
C LEU A 20 2.88 -7.88 -1.67
N LEU A 21 2.00 -6.99 -2.16
CA LEU A 21 2.35 -5.60 -2.43
C LEU A 21 2.81 -4.85 -1.17
N ILE A 22 2.20 -5.12 -0.01
CA ILE A 22 2.65 -4.53 1.27
C ILE A 22 4.05 -5.06 1.63
N VAL A 23 4.25 -6.39 1.56
CA VAL A 23 5.50 -7.05 1.94
C VAL A 23 6.67 -6.64 1.06
N LEU A 24 6.45 -6.38 -0.25
CA LEU A 24 7.50 -5.92 -1.16
C LEU A 24 7.62 -4.39 -1.18
N GLY A 25 6.50 -3.68 -1.26
CA GLY A 25 6.45 -2.23 -1.39
C GLY A 25 6.94 -1.49 -0.15
N PHE A 26 6.64 -2.00 1.04
CA PHE A 26 7.11 -1.39 2.28
C PHE A 26 8.64 -1.36 2.41
N PRO A 27 9.37 -2.50 2.34
CA PRO A 27 10.82 -2.48 2.50
C PRO A 27 11.52 -1.70 1.38
N ILE A 28 11.06 -1.76 0.13
CA ILE A 28 11.69 -1.02 -0.98
C ILE A 28 11.66 0.50 -0.70
N ASN A 29 10.48 1.02 -0.37
CA ASN A 29 10.32 2.45 -0.12
C ASN A 29 10.95 2.89 1.21
N PHE A 30 10.85 2.05 2.25
CA PHE A 30 11.48 2.31 3.54
C PHE A 30 13.01 2.33 3.43
N LEU A 31 13.62 1.37 2.71
CA LEU A 31 15.07 1.36 2.46
C LEU A 31 15.50 2.60 1.67
N THR A 32 14.71 3.01 0.66
CA THR A 32 14.99 4.22 -0.13
C THR A 32 15.06 5.46 0.78
N LEU A 33 14.09 5.61 1.68
CA LEU A 33 14.07 6.71 2.65
C LEU A 33 15.22 6.59 3.67
N TYR A 34 15.46 5.40 4.21
CA TYR A 34 16.51 5.13 5.19
C TYR A 34 17.92 5.42 4.64
N VAL A 35 18.24 4.91 3.46
CA VAL A 35 19.54 5.13 2.78
C VAL A 35 19.73 6.61 2.47
N THR A 36 18.67 7.32 2.04
CA THR A 36 18.72 8.76 1.76
C THR A 36 18.99 9.59 3.02
N ILE A 37 18.43 9.19 4.17
CA ILE A 37 18.66 9.85 5.46
C ILE A 37 20.10 9.61 5.94
N GLN A 38 20.58 8.37 5.89
CA GLN A 38 21.91 7.97 6.37
C GLN A 38 23.04 8.58 5.53
N HIS A 39 22.92 8.59 4.21
CA HIS A 39 23.98 9.07 3.32
C HIS A 39 23.78 10.54 2.93
N LYS A 40 24.47 11.46 3.63
CA LYS A 40 24.48 12.90 3.28
C LYS A 40 24.90 13.19 1.83
N LYS A 41 25.68 12.30 1.19
CA LYS A 41 26.09 12.43 -0.22
C LYS A 41 24.92 12.28 -1.22
N LEU A 42 23.83 11.62 -0.82
CA LEU A 42 22.66 11.41 -1.67
C LEU A 42 21.64 12.57 -1.57
N ARG A 43 21.90 13.61 -0.79
CA ARG A 43 21.00 14.77 -0.62
C ARG A 43 21.18 15.81 -1.73
N THR A 44 21.04 15.37 -2.98
CA THR A 44 21.05 16.25 -4.15
C THR A 44 19.61 16.63 -4.54
N PRO A 45 19.40 17.79 -5.19
CA PRO A 45 18.07 18.22 -5.63
C PRO A 45 17.34 17.18 -6.49
N LEU A 46 18.09 16.38 -7.26
CA LEU A 46 17.55 15.31 -8.09
C LEU A 46 16.99 14.13 -7.25
N ASN A 47 17.54 13.83 -6.08
CA ASN A 47 17.08 12.73 -5.25
C ASN A 47 15.86 13.08 -4.38
N TYR A 48 15.49 14.36 -4.26
CA TYR A 48 14.26 14.74 -3.57
C TYR A 48 12.99 14.25 -4.26
N ILE A 49 13.00 14.10 -5.60
CA ILE A 49 11.83 13.55 -6.31
C ILE A 49 11.63 12.06 -6.01
N LEU A 50 12.73 11.31 -5.90
CA LEU A 50 12.71 9.90 -5.50
C LEU A 50 12.28 9.74 -4.05
N LEU A 51 12.69 10.66 -3.17
CA LEU A 51 12.22 10.68 -1.78
C LEU A 51 10.72 10.96 -1.69
N ASN A 52 10.22 11.93 -2.47
CA ASN A 52 8.79 12.23 -2.52
C ASN A 52 7.98 11.03 -3.03
N LEU A 53 8.47 10.36 -4.07
CA LEU A 53 7.87 9.12 -4.57
C LEU A 53 7.83 8.04 -3.49
N ALA A 54 8.96 7.80 -2.80
CA ALA A 54 9.01 6.81 -1.72
C ALA A 54 8.05 7.12 -0.57
N ILE A 55 7.87 8.40 -0.22
CA ILE A 55 6.90 8.83 0.79
C ILE A 55 5.46 8.59 0.30
N ALA A 56 5.16 8.94 -0.95
CA ALA A 56 3.85 8.71 -1.56
C ALA A 56 3.50 7.21 -1.57
N ASP A 57 4.45 6.36 -1.95
CA ASP A 57 4.25 4.90 -1.95
C ASP A 57 4.06 4.35 -0.54
N LEU A 58 4.76 4.88 0.47
CA LEU A 58 4.53 4.50 1.86
C LEU A 58 3.11 4.86 2.32
N PHE A 59 2.58 6.04 1.95
CA PHE A 59 1.20 6.40 2.26
C PHE A 59 0.19 5.44 1.62
N MET A 60 0.42 5.03 0.37
CA MET A 60 -0.42 4.04 -0.31
C MET A 60 -0.39 2.68 0.39
N VAL A 61 0.80 2.25 0.83
CA VAL A 61 0.96 0.96 1.55
C VAL A 61 0.24 0.98 2.90
N PHE A 62 0.34 2.07 3.67
CA PHE A 62 -0.25 2.20 5.01
C PHE A 62 -1.72 2.62 5.04
N GLY A 63 -2.22 3.26 3.99
CA GLY A 63 -3.62 3.60 3.82
C GLY A 63 -4.28 2.56 2.94
N GLY A 64 -4.19 2.78 1.64
CA GLY A 64 -4.97 2.05 0.63
C GLY A 64 -4.76 0.54 0.61
N PHE A 65 -3.53 0.04 0.64
CA PHE A 65 -3.31 -1.41 0.55
C PHE A 65 -3.74 -2.14 1.82
N THR A 66 -3.51 -1.57 3.00
CA THR A 66 -3.97 -2.15 4.27
C THR A 66 -5.50 -2.14 4.41
N THR A 67 -6.17 -1.06 3.98
CA THR A 67 -7.63 -0.99 3.98
C THR A 67 -8.20 -1.99 2.97
N THR A 68 -7.66 -2.02 1.74
CA THR A 68 -8.08 -2.95 0.68
C THR A 68 -7.85 -4.41 1.07
N LEU A 69 -6.74 -4.72 1.75
CA LEU A 69 -6.47 -6.06 2.30
C LEU A 69 -7.58 -6.46 3.29
N TYR A 70 -7.88 -5.57 4.24
CA TYR A 70 -8.85 -5.85 5.28
C TYR A 70 -10.28 -6.00 4.73
N THR A 71 -10.66 -5.20 3.74
CA THR A 71 -11.96 -5.31 3.07
C THR A 71 -12.05 -6.56 2.18
N SER A 72 -10.95 -6.92 1.51
CA SER A 72 -10.88 -8.14 0.68
C SER A 72 -10.99 -9.42 1.52
N LEU A 73 -10.41 -9.45 2.73
CA LEU A 73 -10.56 -10.57 3.67
C LEU A 73 -12.01 -10.79 4.12
N HIS A 74 -12.78 -9.70 4.28
CA HIS A 74 -14.19 -9.78 4.65
C HIS A 74 -15.11 -9.95 3.42
N GLY A 75 -14.59 -9.75 2.21
CA GLY A 75 -15.32 -9.81 0.95
C GLY A 75 -16.34 -8.68 0.77
N TYR A 76 -16.22 -7.57 1.51
CA TYR A 76 -17.02 -6.35 1.33
C TYR A 76 -16.33 -5.16 2.00
N PHE A 77 -16.69 -3.93 1.60
CA PHE A 77 -16.09 -2.72 2.15
C PHE A 77 -16.62 -2.41 3.56
N ILE A 78 -15.86 -2.76 4.60
CA ILE A 78 -16.29 -2.66 6.01
C ILE A 78 -16.20 -1.23 6.58
N PHE A 79 -15.37 -0.37 6.00
CA PHE A 79 -15.14 0.99 6.50
C PHE A 79 -16.21 2.01 6.03
N GLY A 80 -17.21 1.55 5.27
CA GLY A 80 -18.31 2.37 4.78
C GLY A 80 -17.89 3.52 3.85
N PRO A 81 -18.80 4.46 3.52
CA PRO A 81 -18.53 5.56 2.60
C PRO A 81 -17.38 6.46 3.05
N THR A 82 -17.26 6.69 4.36
CA THR A 82 -16.21 7.56 4.91
C THR A 82 -14.82 6.97 4.73
N GLY A 83 -14.65 5.66 4.93
CA GLY A 83 -13.39 4.99 4.66
C GLY A 83 -13.04 4.96 3.17
N CYS A 84 -14.04 4.79 2.30
CA CYS A 84 -13.85 4.78 0.85
C CYS A 84 -13.45 6.16 0.29
N ASN A 85 -13.86 7.25 0.94
CA ASN A 85 -13.42 8.60 0.56
C ASN A 85 -12.02 8.96 1.05
N LEU A 86 -11.48 8.20 2.02
CA LEU A 86 -10.19 8.44 2.65
C LEU A 86 -9.10 7.54 2.07
N GLU A 87 -9.47 6.34 1.64
CA GLU A 87 -8.71 5.49 0.72
C GLU A 87 -8.49 6.18 -0.63
#